data_AF-A0A3N5PPZ1-F1
#
_entry.id   AF-A0A3N5PPZ1-F1
#
_cell.length_a   1.000
_cell.length_b   1.000
_cell.length_c   1.000
_cell.angle_alpha   90.00
_cell.angle_beta   90.00
_cell.angle_gamma   90.00
#
_symmetry.space_group_name_H-M   'P 1'
#
loop_
_entity.id
_entity.type
_entity.pdbx_description
1 polymer ?
#
loop_
_entity_poly.entity_id
_entity_poly.type
_entity_poly.pdbx_seq_one_letter_code
_entity_poly.pdbx_strand_id
1 'polypeptide(L)'
;MTVLAAGAVLAFVLWRIGDELQRRRQDAAIQQLLAIFAPAAAAVHQEPRLLLVWFPLAQASRKLFPDAFKSLDQAAGGAFPFTKEQLKAAHARCSSEWLAWERAHDAEYSVKVAQVQDEIDRGQGPASPLLRNRLAALEQQKLERYQQRYEEYVKTAKALAGFAE
;
A
#
# COMPACT_ATOMS: atom_id res chain seq x y z
N MET A 1 32.71 44.19 34.69
CA MET A 1 31.72 43.11 34.94
C MET A 1 30.37 43.35 34.27
N THR A 2 29.88 44.58 34.16
CA THR A 2 28.57 44.90 33.56
C THR A 2 28.46 44.62 32.06
N VAL A 3 29.51 44.88 31.27
CA VAL A 3 29.52 44.63 29.81
C VAL A 3 29.42 43.12 29.47
N LEU A 4 30.08 42.26 30.26
CA LEU A 4 30.00 40.80 30.10
C LEU A 4 28.62 40.26 30.48
N ALA A 5 28.00 40.81 31.54
CA ALA A 5 26.64 40.45 31.92
C ALA A 5 25.61 40.87 30.86
N ALA A 6 25.77 42.06 30.27
CA ALA A 6 24.90 42.54 29.20
C ALA A 6 25.00 41.68 27.92
N GLY A 7 26.21 41.26 27.54
CA GLY A 7 26.43 40.35 26.41
C GLY A 7 25.81 38.97 26.63
N ALA A 8 25.90 38.42 27.85
CA ALA A 8 25.31 37.13 28.19
C ALA A 8 23.77 37.16 28.15
N VAL A 9 23.15 38.24 28.63
CA VAL A 9 21.69 38.40 28.59
C VAL A 9 21.20 38.51 27.16
N LEU A 10 21.89 39.28 26.29
CA LEU A 10 21.51 39.42 24.89
C LEU A 10 21.61 38.08 24.14
N ALA A 11 22.68 37.31 24.37
CA ALA A 11 22.84 35.99 23.78
C ALA A 11 21.74 35.01 24.23
N PHE A 12 21.37 35.03 25.51
CA PHE A 12 20.28 34.20 26.03
C PHE A 12 18.92 34.56 25.41
N VAL A 13 18.61 35.85 25.26
CA VAL A 13 17.37 36.30 24.64
C VAL A 13 17.30 35.89 23.16
N LEU A 14 18.39 36.07 22.40
CA LEU A 14 18.46 35.64 21.00
C LEU A 14 18.31 34.13 20.85
N TRP A 15 18.96 33.35 21.73
CA TRP A 15 18.81 31.90 21.77
C TRP A 15 17.36 31.48 22.06
N ARG A 16 16.72 32.12 23.05
CA ARG A 16 15.33 31.84 23.41
C ARG A 16 14.35 32.16 22.27
N ILE A 17 14.56 33.26 21.56
CA ILE A 17 13.74 33.62 20.39
C ILE A 17 13.94 32.60 19.27
N GLY A 18 15.18 32.16 19.03
CA GLY A 18 15.48 31.10 18.07
C GLY A 18 14.77 29.78 18.41
N ASP A 19 14.84 29.37 19.68
CA ASP A 19 14.16 28.16 20.17
C ASP A 19 12.63 28.25 20.01
N GLU A 20 12.02 29.38 20.39
CA GLU A 20 10.59 29.62 20.24
C GLU A 20 10.13 29.60 18.77
N LEU A 21 10.91 30.22 17.87
CA LEU A 21 10.63 30.18 16.43
C LEU A 21 10.74 28.76 15.87
N GLN A 22 11.72 27.98 16.34
CA GLN A 22 11.89 26.59 15.94
C GLN A 22 10.73 25.72 16.43
N ARG A 23 10.28 25.89 17.68
CA ARG A 23 9.08 25.23 18.21
C ARG A 23 7.84 25.54 17.39
N ARG A 24 7.59 26.81 17.07
CA ARG A 24 6.44 27.21 16.25
C ARG A 24 6.48 26.58 14.85
N ARG A 25 7.66 26.51 14.23
CA ARG A 25 7.83 25.83 12.93
C ARG A 25 7.54 24.33 13.06
N GLN A 26 8.01 23.70 14.12
CA GLN A 26 7.77 22.29 14.38
C GLN A 26 6.28 22.00 14.64
N ASP A 27 5.60 22.83 15.45
CA ASP A 27 4.17 22.71 15.71
C ASP A 27 3.35 22.89 14.41
N ALA A 28 3.70 23.87 13.59
CA ALA A 28 3.06 24.07 12.28
C ALA A 28 3.27 22.86 11.36
N ALA A 29 4.49 22.30 11.32
CA ALA A 29 4.79 21.10 10.55
C ALA A 29 3.97 19.89 11.06
N ILE A 30 3.88 19.70 12.38
CA ILE A 30 3.07 18.65 13.00
C ILE A 30 1.60 18.79 12.59
N GLN A 31 1.03 20.00 12.68
CA GLN A 31 -0.36 20.26 12.29
C GLN A 31 -0.60 19.96 10.81
N GLN A 32 0.32 20.36 9.93
CA GLN A 32 0.22 20.06 8.49
C GLN A 32 0.33 18.56 8.21
N LEU A 33 1.27 17.86 8.86
CA LEU A 33 1.43 16.42 8.73
C LEU A 33 0.18 15.67 9.21
N LEU A 34 -0.43 16.09 10.32
CA LEU A 34 -1.70 15.53 10.79
C LEU A 34 -2.83 15.81 9.79
N ALA A 35 -2.93 17.04 9.27
CA ALA A 35 -3.97 17.40 8.30
C ALA A 35 -3.87 16.58 6.99
N ILE A 36 -2.66 16.24 6.56
CA ILE A 36 -2.42 15.43 5.36
C ILE A 36 -2.63 13.94 5.63
N PHE A 37 -2.01 13.42 6.70
CA PHE A 37 -1.93 11.97 6.90
C PHE A 37 -3.05 11.38 7.76
N ALA A 38 -3.75 12.14 8.59
CA ALA A 38 -4.91 11.63 9.32
C ALA A 38 -6.04 11.14 8.38
N PRO A 39 -6.49 11.91 7.37
CA PRO A 39 -7.47 11.40 6.41
C PRO A 39 -6.90 10.27 5.54
N ALA A 40 -5.61 10.32 5.19
CA ALA A 40 -4.96 9.23 4.46
C ALA A 40 -4.94 7.92 5.26
N ALA A 41 -4.67 7.98 6.56
CA ALA A 41 -4.70 6.84 7.47
C ALA A 41 -6.11 6.22 7.56
N ALA A 42 -7.15 7.05 7.64
CA ALA A 42 -8.53 6.58 7.60
C ALA A 42 -8.88 5.91 6.25
N ALA A 43 -8.45 6.50 5.13
CA ALA A 43 -8.69 5.94 3.80
C ALA A 43 -7.97 4.59 3.59
N VAL A 44 -6.72 4.48 4.04
CA VAL A 44 -5.93 3.24 3.98
C VAL A 44 -6.59 2.11 4.76
N HIS A 45 -7.27 2.41 5.86
CA HIS A 45 -7.99 1.39 6.63
C HIS A 45 -9.13 0.75 5.82
N GLN A 46 -9.80 1.54 4.97
CA GLN A 46 -10.87 1.05 4.09
C GLN A 46 -10.28 0.37 2.84
N GLU A 47 -9.27 1.01 2.24
CA GLU A 47 -8.61 0.56 1.02
C GLU A 47 -7.09 0.45 1.21
N PRO A 48 -6.58 -0.74 1.58
CA PRO A 48 -5.16 -0.94 1.87
C PRO A 48 -4.23 -0.71 0.67
N ARG A 49 -4.75 -0.76 -0.57
CA ARG A 49 -3.97 -0.49 -1.79
C ARG A 49 -3.43 0.94 -1.82
N LEU A 50 -4.08 1.87 -1.13
CA LEU A 50 -3.62 3.26 -1.03
C LEU A 50 -2.26 3.38 -0.32
N LEU A 51 -1.82 2.37 0.44
CA LEU A 51 -0.47 2.32 1.01
C LEU A 51 0.62 2.36 -0.06
N LEU A 52 0.36 1.87 -1.28
CA LEU A 52 1.32 1.94 -2.39
C LEU A 52 1.73 3.38 -2.73
N VAL A 53 0.84 4.34 -2.49
CA VAL A 53 1.08 5.77 -2.76
C VAL A 53 1.49 6.50 -1.50
N TRP A 54 0.75 6.29 -0.40
CA TRP A 54 0.94 7.07 0.82
C TRP A 54 2.17 6.67 1.62
N PHE A 55 2.60 5.40 1.59
CA PHE A 55 3.77 4.97 2.35
C PHE A 55 5.08 5.59 1.82
N PRO A 56 5.38 5.56 0.50
CA PRO A 56 6.54 6.28 -0.04
C PRO A 56 6.50 7.78 0.25
N LEU A 57 5.32 8.41 0.18
CA LEU A 57 5.15 9.82 0.50
C LEU A 57 5.45 10.10 1.97
N ALA A 58 4.94 9.27 2.89
CA ALA A 58 5.24 9.38 4.31
C ALA A 58 6.74 9.20 4.59
N GLN A 59 7.42 8.29 3.90
CA GLN A 59 8.88 8.12 4.02
C GLN A 59 9.66 9.33 3.52
N ALA A 60 9.23 9.94 2.41
CA ALA A 60 9.82 11.17 1.91
C ALA A 60 9.60 12.33 2.90
N SER A 61 8.38 12.52 3.39
CA SER A 61 8.05 13.53 4.41
C SER A 61 8.83 13.34 5.70
N ARG A 62 9.05 12.08 6.13
CA ARG A 62 9.85 11.76 7.31
C ARG A 62 11.30 12.22 7.18
N LYS A 63 11.89 12.12 5.98
CA LYS A 63 13.24 12.62 5.71
C LYS A 63 13.33 14.15 5.72
N LEU A 64 12.25 14.83 5.31
CA LEU A 64 12.18 16.29 5.28
C LEU A 64 11.89 16.91 6.65
N PHE A 65 11.10 16.23 7.48
CA PHE A 65 10.66 16.73 8.79
C PHE A 65 10.93 15.71 9.92
N PRO A 66 12.19 15.32 10.15
CA PRO A 66 12.53 14.21 11.05
C PRO A 66 12.08 14.46 12.49
N ASP A 67 12.25 15.67 13.02
CA ASP A 67 11.87 16.00 14.40
C ASP A 67 10.36 16.01 14.60
N ALA A 68 9.59 16.44 13.60
CA ALA A 68 8.13 16.41 13.65
C ALA A 68 7.60 14.97 13.68
N PHE A 69 8.14 14.10 12.81
CA PHE A 69 7.79 12.68 12.82
C PHE A 69 8.21 11.98 14.11
N LYS A 70 9.36 12.31 14.68
CA LYS A 70 9.79 11.75 15.98
C LYS A 70 8.81 12.09 17.09
N SER A 71 8.34 13.34 17.16
CA SER A 71 7.32 13.75 18.12
C SER A 71 5.99 13.01 17.89
N LEU A 72 5.58 12.87 16.63
CA LEU A 72 4.37 12.13 16.27
C LEU A 72 4.47 10.63 16.60
N ASP A 73 5.62 10.02 16.39
CA ASP A 73 5.84 8.61 16.70
C ASP A 73 5.76 8.35 18.21
N GLN A 74 6.34 9.25 19.01
CA GLN A 74 6.25 9.18 20.47
C GLN A 74 4.81 9.34 20.95
N ALA A 75 4.06 10.27 20.37
CA ALA A 75 2.65 10.50 20.71
C ALA A 75 1.74 9.34 20.27
N ALA A 76 2.01 8.72 19.12
CA ALA A 76 1.23 7.60 18.58
C ALA A 76 1.60 6.26 19.21
N GLY A 77 2.74 6.16 19.92
CA GLY A 77 3.25 4.90 20.47
C GLY A 77 3.80 3.94 19.40
N GLY A 78 4.13 4.46 18.21
CA GLY A 78 4.55 3.66 17.06
C GLY A 78 4.81 4.53 15.83
N ALA A 79 5.12 3.92 14.69
CA ALA A 79 5.43 4.67 13.47
C ALA A 79 4.17 5.38 12.92
N PHE A 80 4.18 6.71 12.93
CA PHE A 80 3.22 7.55 12.22
C PHE A 80 3.62 7.69 10.73
N PRO A 81 2.65 7.79 9.80
CA PRO A 81 1.22 7.52 9.98
C PRO A 81 0.84 6.05 9.78
N PHE A 82 1.75 5.23 9.25
CA PHE A 82 1.51 3.83 8.94
C PHE A 82 2.48 2.92 9.69
N THR A 83 1.93 1.91 10.37
CA THR A 83 2.74 0.95 11.12
C THR A 83 3.17 -0.24 10.26
N LYS A 84 4.19 -0.97 10.69
CA LYS A 84 4.62 -2.21 10.02
C LYS A 84 3.50 -3.27 10.03
N GLU A 85 2.71 -3.30 11.09
CA GLU A 85 1.57 -4.20 11.24
C GLU A 85 0.49 -3.89 10.20
N GLN A 86 0.22 -2.61 9.91
CA GLN A 86 -0.71 -2.21 8.86
C GLN A 86 -0.23 -2.65 7.47
N LEU A 87 1.08 -2.53 7.19
CA LEU A 87 1.66 -3.00 5.93
C LEU A 87 1.55 -4.53 5.78
N LYS A 88 1.86 -5.27 6.85
CA LYS A 88 1.71 -6.74 6.88
C LYS A 88 0.25 -7.17 6.71
N ALA A 89 -0.69 -6.48 7.37
CA ALA A 89 -2.11 -6.75 7.24
C ALA A 89 -2.61 -6.46 5.82
N ALA A 90 -2.16 -5.37 5.20
CA ALA A 90 -2.46 -5.04 3.81
C ALA A 90 -1.94 -6.11 2.84
N HIS A 91 -0.70 -6.55 3.03
CA HIS A 91 -0.11 -7.64 2.26
C HIS A 91 -0.91 -8.94 2.42
N ALA A 92 -1.22 -9.35 3.65
CA ALA A 92 -1.99 -10.56 3.93
C ALA A 92 -3.39 -10.51 3.29
N ARG A 93 -4.07 -9.36 3.37
CA ARG A 93 -5.37 -9.16 2.71
C ARG A 93 -5.24 -9.29 1.19
N CYS A 94 -4.25 -8.65 0.58
CA CYS A 94 -4.00 -8.75 -0.86
C CYS A 94 -3.77 -10.21 -1.31
N SER A 95 -2.96 -10.97 -0.56
CA SER A 95 -2.75 -12.40 -0.82
C SER A 95 -4.04 -13.21 -0.66
N SER A 96 -4.86 -12.92 0.35
CA SER A 96 -6.14 -13.62 0.53
C SER A 96 -7.14 -13.33 -0.60
N GLU A 97 -7.19 -12.09 -1.09
CA GLU A 97 -8.03 -11.68 -2.22
C GLU A 97 -7.57 -12.37 -3.51
N TRP A 98 -6.26 -12.48 -3.72
CA TRP A 98 -5.69 -13.24 -4.84
C TRP A 98 -6.10 -14.71 -4.79
N LEU A 99 -5.92 -15.40 -3.65
CA LEU A 99 -6.26 -16.82 -3.50
C LEU A 99 -7.77 -17.08 -3.62
N ALA A 100 -8.61 -16.13 -3.20
CA ALA A 100 -10.06 -16.22 -3.40
C ALA A 100 -10.40 -16.09 -4.90
N TRP A 101 -9.79 -15.13 -5.58
CA TRP A 101 -9.97 -14.94 -7.02
C TRP A 101 -9.48 -16.14 -7.83
N GLU A 102 -8.30 -16.69 -7.50
CA GLU A 102 -7.71 -17.84 -8.19
C GLU A 102 -8.64 -19.06 -8.13
N ARG A 103 -9.17 -19.38 -6.94
CA ARG A 103 -10.15 -20.47 -6.78
C ARG A 103 -11.42 -20.24 -7.60
N ALA A 104 -11.94 -19.01 -7.61
CA ALA A 104 -13.13 -18.67 -8.39
C ALA A 104 -12.85 -18.75 -9.90
N HIS A 105 -11.68 -18.30 -10.34
CA HIS A 105 -11.21 -18.39 -11.72
C HIS A 105 -11.08 -19.84 -12.17
N ASP A 106 -10.44 -20.69 -11.37
CA ASP A 106 -10.29 -22.11 -11.70
C ASP A 106 -11.64 -22.83 -11.76
N ALA A 107 -12.56 -22.54 -10.83
CA ALA A 107 -13.92 -23.08 -10.86
C ALA A 107 -14.68 -22.62 -12.12
N GLU A 108 -14.59 -21.33 -12.47
CA GLU A 108 -15.24 -20.76 -13.68
C GLU A 108 -14.79 -21.50 -14.95
N TYR A 109 -13.48 -21.71 -15.12
CA TYR A 109 -12.96 -22.37 -16.32
C TYR A 109 -13.17 -23.88 -16.31
N SER A 110 -13.18 -24.54 -15.14
CA SER A 110 -13.54 -25.95 -15.03
C SER A 110 -14.97 -26.21 -15.54
N VAL A 111 -15.93 -25.36 -15.17
CA VAL A 111 -17.31 -25.47 -15.66
C VAL A 111 -17.39 -25.25 -17.17
N LYS A 112 -16.71 -24.23 -17.71
CA LYS A 112 -16.71 -23.95 -19.16
C LYS A 112 -16.11 -25.08 -19.99
N VAL A 113 -14.99 -25.64 -19.53
CA VAL A 113 -14.34 -26.78 -20.19
C VAL A 113 -15.25 -28.01 -20.14
N ALA A 114 -15.86 -28.31 -18.99
CA ALA A 114 -16.78 -29.43 -18.85
C ALA A 114 -18.00 -29.32 -19.79
N GLN A 115 -18.54 -28.11 -19.97
CA GLN A 115 -19.64 -27.88 -20.91
C GLN A 115 -19.25 -28.18 -22.37
N VAL A 116 -18.08 -27.71 -22.81
CA VAL A 116 -17.60 -27.98 -24.18
C VAL A 116 -17.23 -29.46 -24.35
N GLN A 117 -16.70 -30.10 -23.31
CA GLN A 117 -16.41 -31.53 -23.33
C GLN A 117 -17.68 -32.38 -23.43
N ASP A 118 -18.71 -32.05 -22.66
CA ASP A 118 -20.03 -32.69 -22.73
C ASP A 118 -20.71 -32.49 -24.10
N GLU A 119 -20.53 -31.33 -24.74
CA GLU A 119 -20.95 -31.11 -26.15
C GLU A 119 -20.20 -32.03 -27.12
N ILE A 120 -18.90 -32.27 -26.91
CA ILE A 120 -18.10 -33.20 -27.72
C ILE A 120 -18.57 -34.64 -27.51
N ASP A 121 -18.76 -35.05 -26.25
CA ASP A 121 -19.08 -36.43 -25.86
C ASP A 121 -20.49 -36.84 -26.33
N ARG A 122 -21.43 -35.88 -26.44
CA ARG A 122 -22.77 -36.11 -27.00
C ARG A 122 -22.80 -36.19 -28.53
N GLY A 123 -21.74 -35.76 -29.21
CA GLY A 123 -21.65 -35.83 -30.66
C GLY A 123 -21.48 -37.27 -31.16
N GLN A 124 -22.23 -37.67 -32.20
CA GLN A 124 -21.98 -38.94 -32.87
C GLN A 124 -20.80 -38.78 -33.84
N GLY A 125 -19.62 -39.28 -33.45
CA GLY A 125 -18.41 -39.29 -34.28
C GLY A 125 -17.26 -38.43 -33.72
N PRO A 126 -16.15 -38.30 -34.46
CA PRO A 126 -14.98 -37.55 -33.99
C PRO A 126 -15.32 -36.08 -33.75
N ALA A 127 -14.71 -35.50 -32.70
CA ALA A 127 -14.95 -34.13 -32.28
C ALA A 127 -14.82 -33.12 -33.44
N SER A 128 -15.88 -32.33 -33.63
CA SER A 128 -15.91 -31.27 -34.64
C SER A 128 -14.68 -30.34 -34.46
N PRO A 129 -14.00 -29.95 -35.56
CA PRO A 129 -12.90 -28.97 -35.50
C PRO A 129 -13.29 -27.67 -34.79
N LEU A 130 -14.55 -27.26 -34.89
CA LEU A 130 -15.07 -26.07 -34.22
C LEU A 130 -15.06 -26.22 -32.68
N LEU A 131 -15.48 -27.38 -32.16
CA LEU A 131 -15.49 -27.64 -30.71
C LEU A 131 -14.07 -27.75 -30.15
N ARG A 132 -13.14 -28.35 -30.91
CA ARG A 132 -11.72 -28.39 -30.56
C ARG A 132 -11.10 -27.00 -30.50
N ASN A 133 -11.39 -26.16 -31.50
CA ASN A 133 -10.92 -24.76 -31.50
C ASN A 133 -11.53 -23.96 -30.34
N ARG A 134 -12.79 -24.20 -29.99
CA ARG A 134 -13.44 -23.56 -28.83
C ARG A 134 -12.76 -23.94 -27.52
N LEU A 135 -12.40 -25.21 -27.34
CA LEU A 135 -11.67 -25.68 -26.16
C LEU A 135 -10.29 -25.01 -26.07
N ALA A 136 -9.52 -25.01 -27.16
CA ALA A 136 -8.21 -24.34 -27.20
C ALA A 136 -8.31 -22.83 -26.91
N ALA A 137 -9.34 -22.16 -27.44
CA ALA A 137 -9.58 -20.74 -27.16
C ALA A 137 -9.90 -20.47 -25.68
N LEU A 138 -10.65 -21.37 -25.02
CA LEU A 138 -10.93 -21.26 -23.58
C LEU A 138 -9.66 -21.43 -22.74
N GLU A 139 -8.78 -22.35 -23.10
CA GLU A 139 -7.49 -22.55 -22.42
C GLU A 139 -6.60 -21.30 -22.56
N GLN A 140 -6.51 -20.74 -23.77
CA GLN A 140 -5.77 -19.52 -23.99
C GLN A 140 -6.35 -18.35 -23.18
N GLN A 141 -7.66 -18.16 -23.21
CA GLN A 141 -8.34 -17.11 -22.44
C GLN A 141 -8.12 -17.29 -20.93
N LYS A 142 -8.09 -18.53 -20.42
CA LYS A 142 -7.79 -18.83 -19.01
C LYS A 142 -6.40 -18.29 -18.67
N LEU A 143 -5.40 -18.67 -19.46
CA LEU A 143 -4.01 -18.31 -19.24
C LEU A 143 -3.79 -16.80 -19.32
N GLU A 144 -4.35 -16.13 -20.32
CA GLU A 144 -4.20 -14.67 -20.48
C GLU A 144 -4.77 -13.92 -19.27
N ARG A 145 -5.98 -14.29 -18.83
CA ARG A 145 -6.62 -13.65 -17.68
C ARG A 145 -5.89 -13.94 -16.37
N TYR A 146 -5.35 -15.16 -16.22
CA TYR A 146 -4.51 -15.52 -15.09
C TYR A 146 -3.22 -14.69 -15.07
N GLN A 147 -2.49 -14.62 -16.18
CA GLN A 147 -1.24 -13.86 -16.29
C GLN A 147 -1.45 -12.38 -15.98
N GLN A 148 -2.46 -11.76 -16.58
CA GLN A 148 -2.77 -10.34 -16.34
C GLN A 148 -3.01 -10.06 -14.84
N ARG A 149 -3.81 -10.90 -14.19
CA ARG A 149 -4.13 -10.70 -12.76
C ARG A 149 -2.95 -11.05 -11.86
N TYR A 150 -2.16 -12.06 -12.23
CA TYR A 150 -0.96 -12.46 -11.50
C TYR A 150 0.09 -11.34 -11.50
N GLU A 151 0.29 -10.68 -12.65
CA GLU A 151 1.20 -9.53 -12.73
C GLU A 151 0.78 -8.38 -11.81
N GLU A 152 -0.52 -8.05 -11.77
CA GLU A 152 -1.07 -7.04 -10.86
C GLU A 152 -0.79 -7.43 -9.40
N TYR A 153 -1.13 -8.68 -9.04
CA TYR A 153 -0.91 -9.21 -7.70
C TYR A 153 0.56 -9.14 -7.29
N VAL A 154 1.48 -9.66 -8.11
CA VAL A 154 2.91 -9.66 -7.79
C VAL A 154 3.45 -8.25 -7.60
N LYS A 155 3.08 -7.30 -8.46
CA LYS A 155 3.50 -5.90 -8.34
C LYS A 155 3.04 -5.31 -7.01
N THR A 156 1.78 -5.48 -6.64
CA THR A 156 1.22 -4.95 -5.39
C THR A 156 1.77 -5.66 -4.15
N ALA A 157 1.75 -7.00 -4.14
CA ALA A 157 2.19 -7.79 -3.00
C ALA A 157 3.68 -7.56 -2.71
N LYS A 158 4.53 -7.56 -3.75
CA LYS A 158 5.97 -7.30 -3.59
C LYS A 158 6.24 -5.89 -3.05
N ALA A 159 5.51 -4.88 -3.52
CA ALA A 159 5.65 -3.53 -3.00
C ALA A 159 5.27 -3.45 -1.52
N LEU A 160 4.13 -4.03 -1.12
CA LEU A 160 3.70 -4.05 0.28
C LEU A 160 4.66 -4.84 1.18
N ALA A 161 5.18 -5.97 0.71
CA ALA A 161 6.18 -6.76 1.43
C ALA A 161 7.48 -5.96 1.63
N GLY A 162 7.98 -5.33 0.56
CA GLY A 162 9.20 -4.51 0.63
C GLY A 162 9.09 -3.27 1.52
N PHE A 163 7.87 -2.79 1.80
CA PHE A 163 7.65 -1.73 2.79
C PHE A 163 7.69 -2.22 4.24
N ALA A 164 7.36 -3.49 4.47
CA ALA A 164 7.29 -4.09 5.81
C ALA A 164 8.65 -4.57 6.36
N GLU A 165 9.63 -4.78 5.48
CA GLU A 165 11.04 -5.08 5.82
C GLU A 165 11.70 -3.88 6.51
#